data_AF-A0A0R2BFE5-F1
#
_entry.id   AF-A0A0R2BFE5-F1
#
_cell.length_a   1.000
_cell.length_b   1.000
_cell.length_c   1.000
_cell.angle_alpha   90.00
_cell.angle_beta   90.00
_cell.angle_gamma   90.00
#
_symmetry.space_group_name_H-M   'P 1'
#
loop_
_entity.id
_entity.type
_entity.pdbx_description
1 polymer ?
#
loop_
_entity_poly.entity_id
_entity_poly.type
_entity_poly.pdbx_seq_one_letter_code
_entity_poly.pdbx_strand_id
1 'polypeptide(L)'
;MDNLVKNIKRNMWLRAAAFIILGILIAFKPAMMINISIQLIALYLAILGIYSLVTGLKTHQKGESLNSAMILGITELVGALFVWLFAKSLLSLLPFVIGIGLLVHGINYIMQIRNNRQYVNVSPVMNYVYGALIIVAAVVMIFNPFKSLTVLFAIFGWLLIVMGIAEIFGTRLFK
;
A
#
# COMPACT_ATOMS: atom_id res chain seq x y z
N MET A 1 -20.18 17.62 -30.10
CA MET A 1 -19.92 17.77 -28.65
C MET A 1 -20.45 16.59 -27.84
N ASP A 2 -21.49 15.89 -28.32
CA ASP A 2 -22.13 14.76 -27.60
C ASP A 2 -21.23 13.53 -27.39
N ASN A 3 -20.33 13.26 -28.33
CA ASN A 3 -19.38 12.15 -28.21
C ASN A 3 -18.36 12.38 -27.08
N LEU A 4 -17.96 13.62 -26.81
CA LEU A 4 -17.06 13.95 -25.70
C LEU A 4 -17.75 13.77 -24.36
N VAL A 5 -18.98 14.27 -24.22
CA VAL A 5 -19.79 14.12 -22.99
C VAL A 5 -20.10 12.64 -22.71
N LYS A 6 -20.42 11.86 -23.74
CA LYS A 6 -20.69 10.41 -23.62
C LYS A 6 -19.44 9.62 -23.21
N ASN A 7 -18.27 9.95 -23.77
CA ASN A 7 -17.00 9.32 -23.40
C ASN A 7 -16.59 9.68 -21.97
N ILE A 8 -16.76 10.94 -21.57
CA ILE A 8 -16.47 11.43 -20.21
C ILE A 8 -17.38 10.72 -19.19
N LYS A 9 -18.69 10.62 -19.45
CA LYS A 9 -19.62 9.88 -18.58
C LYS A 9 -19.27 8.39 -18.50
N ARG A 10 -18.95 7.74 -19.62
CA ARG A 10 -18.55 6.31 -19.64
C ARG A 10 -17.27 6.08 -18.82
N ASN A 11 -16.29 6.97 -18.94
CA ASN A 11 -15.04 6.86 -18.18
C ASN A 11 -15.27 7.02 -16.67
N MET A 12 -16.19 7.89 -16.23
CA MET A 12 -16.57 8.00 -14.81
C MET A 12 -17.23 6.72 -14.28
N TRP A 13 -18.16 6.12 -15.03
CA TRP A 13 -18.80 4.86 -14.61
C TRP A 13 -17.81 3.70 -14.52
N LEU A 14 -16.90 3.59 -15.49
CA LEU A 14 -15.84 2.57 -15.48
C LEU A 14 -14.89 2.76 -14.30
N ARG A 15 -14.52 4.02 -13.99
CA ARG A 15 -13.66 4.34 -12.85
C ARG A 15 -14.33 4.01 -11.52
N ALA A 16 -15.60 4.40 -11.35
CA ALA A 16 -16.36 4.08 -10.16
C ALA A 16 -16.52 2.57 -9.95
N ALA A 17 -16.83 1.82 -11.02
CA ALA A 17 -16.90 0.37 -10.98
C ALA A 17 -15.54 -0.25 -10.58
N ALA A 18 -14.43 0.25 -11.14
CA ALA A 18 -13.09 -0.20 -10.78
C ALA A 18 -12.78 0.05 -9.29
N PHE A 19 -13.11 1.24 -8.76
CA PHE A 19 -12.92 1.54 -7.33
C PHE A 19 -13.73 0.62 -6.42
N ILE A 20 -14.98 0.33 -6.76
CA ILE A 20 -15.83 -0.56 -5.97
C ILE A 20 -15.29 -2.00 -6.02
N ILE A 21 -14.98 -2.53 -7.21
CA ILE A 21 -14.51 -3.91 -7.37
C ILE A 21 -13.16 -4.10 -6.65
N LEU A 22 -12.19 -3.22 -6.93
CA LEU A 22 -10.88 -3.28 -6.25
C LEU A 22 -11.02 -3.05 -4.76
N GLY A 23 -11.89 -2.11 -4.36
CA GLY A 23 -12.17 -1.81 -2.96
C GLY A 23 -12.71 -3.04 -2.21
N ILE A 24 -13.66 -3.77 -2.78
CA ILE A 24 -14.19 -5.02 -2.20
C ILE A 24 -13.08 -6.07 -2.07
N LEU A 25 -12.31 -6.31 -3.13
CA LEU A 25 -11.24 -7.32 -3.09
C LEU A 25 -10.19 -6.99 -2.01
N ILE A 26 -9.78 -5.73 -1.92
CA ILE A 26 -8.81 -5.27 -0.93
C ILE A 26 -9.39 -5.27 0.48
N ALA A 27 -10.64 -4.84 0.67
CA ALA A 27 -11.29 -4.76 1.98
C ALA A 27 -11.44 -6.13 2.65
N PHE A 28 -11.88 -7.14 1.89
CA PHE A 28 -12.17 -8.47 2.43
C PHE A 28 -10.99 -9.44 2.34
N LYS A 29 -10.07 -9.26 1.37
CA LYS A 29 -8.91 -10.14 1.15
C LYS A 29 -7.60 -9.34 0.97
N PRO A 30 -7.24 -8.45 1.91
CA PRO A 30 -6.07 -7.57 1.77
C PRO A 30 -4.76 -8.34 1.59
N ALA A 31 -4.54 -9.40 2.37
CA ALA A 31 -3.33 -10.22 2.28
C ALA A 31 -3.17 -10.89 0.91
N MET A 32 -4.27 -11.35 0.31
CA MET A 32 -4.27 -11.94 -1.02
C MET A 32 -3.91 -10.88 -2.06
N MET A 33 -4.50 -9.69 -1.98
CA MET A 33 -4.22 -8.59 -2.89
C MET A 33 -2.75 -8.14 -2.83
N ILE A 34 -2.19 -8.00 -1.62
CA ILE A 34 -0.76 -7.69 -1.45
C ILE A 34 0.11 -8.75 -2.10
N ASN A 35 -0.18 -10.04 -1.89
CA ASN A 35 0.58 -11.14 -2.49
C ASN A 35 0.48 -11.15 -4.02
N ILE A 36 -0.72 -10.92 -4.57
CA ILE A 36 -0.92 -10.80 -6.02
C ILE A 36 -0.09 -9.64 -6.57
N SER A 37 -0.09 -8.48 -5.90
CA SER A 37 0.74 -7.33 -6.32
C SER A 37 2.22 -7.67 -6.32
N ILE A 38 2.73 -8.33 -5.27
CA ILE A 38 4.14 -8.78 -5.21
C ILE A 38 4.46 -9.73 -6.37
N GLN A 39 3.59 -10.71 -6.62
CA GLN A 39 3.77 -11.69 -7.70
C GLN A 39 3.73 -11.03 -9.08
N LEU A 40 2.82 -10.09 -9.31
CA LEU A 40 2.73 -9.36 -10.57
C LEU A 40 3.98 -8.51 -10.82
N ILE A 41 4.51 -7.82 -9.80
CA ILE A 41 5.75 -7.05 -9.91
C ILE A 41 6.94 -7.97 -10.20
N ALA A 42 7.07 -9.08 -9.46
CA ALA A 42 8.14 -10.05 -9.68
C ALA A 42 8.05 -10.68 -11.08
N LEU A 43 6.86 -11.06 -11.53
CA LEU A 43 6.63 -11.62 -12.87
C LEU A 43 6.96 -10.60 -13.95
N TYR A 44 6.56 -9.34 -13.78
CA TYR A 44 6.88 -8.27 -14.72
C TYR A 44 8.40 -8.10 -14.86
N LEU A 45 9.12 -8.01 -13.74
CA LEU A 45 10.59 -7.94 -13.74
C LEU A 45 11.22 -9.19 -14.38
N ALA A 46 10.66 -10.37 -14.14
CA ALA A 46 11.15 -11.59 -14.75
C ALA A 46 10.98 -11.59 -16.28
N ILE A 47 9.83 -11.14 -16.78
CA ILE A 47 9.57 -11.02 -18.23
C ILE A 47 10.54 -10.03 -18.87
N LEU A 48 10.76 -8.86 -18.24
CA LEU A 48 11.76 -7.90 -18.71
C LEU A 48 13.16 -8.50 -18.72
N GLY A 49 13.55 -9.16 -17.63
CA GLY A 49 14.87 -9.79 -17.51
C GLY A 49 15.13 -10.85 -18.58
N ILE A 50 14.15 -11.71 -18.84
CA ILE A 50 14.21 -12.71 -19.92
C ILE A 50 14.34 -12.01 -21.28
N TYR A 51 13.54 -10.98 -21.55
CA TYR A 51 13.60 -10.23 -22.81
C TYR A 51 14.97 -9.57 -23.02
N SER A 52 15.50 -8.90 -22.00
CA SER A 52 16.82 -8.26 -21.98
C SER A 52 17.96 -9.27 -22.17
N LEU A 53 17.87 -10.46 -21.57
CA LEU A 53 18.83 -11.55 -21.80
C LEU A 53 18.79 -12.07 -23.24
N VAL A 54 17.60 -12.32 -23.79
CA VAL A 54 17.45 -12.84 -25.16
C VAL A 54 18.00 -11.84 -26.17
N THR A 55 17.74 -10.54 -25.97
CA THR A 55 18.30 -9.49 -26.82
C THR A 55 19.82 -9.37 -26.67
N GLY A 56 20.33 -9.40 -25.44
CA GLY A 56 21.77 -9.40 -25.15
C GLY A 56 22.52 -10.55 -25.81
N LEU A 57 21.99 -11.78 -25.73
CA LEU A 57 22.57 -12.97 -26.36
C LEU A 57 22.63 -12.86 -27.88
N LYS A 58 21.57 -12.33 -28.52
CA LYS A 58 21.54 -12.12 -29.97
C LYS A 58 22.58 -11.10 -30.43
N THR A 59 22.86 -10.08 -29.62
CA THR A 59 23.87 -9.06 -29.96
C THR A 59 25.28 -9.55 -29.67
N HIS A 60 25.48 -10.37 -28.64
CA HIS A 60 26.77 -10.99 -28.35
C HIS A 60 27.25 -11.93 -29.47
N GLN A 61 26.31 -12.64 -30.12
CA GLN A 61 26.60 -13.45 -31.32
C GLN A 61 27.09 -12.62 -32.51
N LYS A 62 26.91 -11.30 -32.52
CA LYS A 62 27.41 -10.38 -33.55
C LYS A 62 28.81 -9.83 -33.24
N GLY A 63 29.49 -10.30 -32.19
CA GLY A 63 30.88 -9.98 -31.89
C GLY A 63 31.11 -8.76 -30.98
N GLU A 64 30.05 -8.15 -30.45
CA GLU A 64 30.17 -7.08 -29.45
C GLU A 64 30.38 -7.67 -28.04
N SER A 65 31.23 -7.03 -27.23
CA SER A 65 31.51 -7.42 -25.84
C SER A 65 30.25 -7.45 -24.95
N LEU A 66 30.39 -7.95 -23.73
CA LEU A 66 29.31 -8.16 -22.75
C LEU A 66 28.33 -6.98 -22.76
N ASN A 67 27.19 -7.18 -23.42
CA ASN A 67 26.33 -6.08 -23.84
C ASN A 67 25.56 -5.56 -22.62
N SER A 68 25.38 -4.24 -22.52
CA SER A 68 24.56 -3.58 -21.48
C SER A 68 23.20 -4.26 -21.28
N ALA A 69 22.57 -4.74 -22.36
CA ALA A 69 21.32 -5.50 -22.30
C ALA A 69 21.40 -6.79 -21.46
N MET A 70 22.55 -7.48 -21.49
CA MET A 70 22.76 -8.71 -20.73
C MET A 70 22.90 -8.43 -19.23
N ILE A 71 23.61 -7.36 -18.87
CA ILE A 71 23.73 -6.89 -17.47
C ILE A 71 22.37 -6.44 -16.93
N LEU A 72 21.62 -5.68 -17.73
CA LEU A 72 20.25 -5.27 -17.39
C LEU A 72 19.36 -6.49 -17.16
N GLY A 73 19.39 -7.49 -18.05
CA GLY A 73 18.58 -8.69 -17.91
C GLY A 73 18.90 -9.50 -16.65
N ILE A 74 20.18 -9.67 -16.30
CA ILE A 74 20.58 -10.31 -15.03
C ILE A 74 20.06 -9.49 -13.84
N THR A 75 20.20 -8.16 -13.89
CA THR A 75 19.78 -7.27 -12.81
C THR A 75 18.27 -7.35 -12.60
N GLU A 76 17.48 -7.37 -13.67
CA GLU A 76 16.01 -7.51 -13.64
C GLU A 76 15.59 -8.87 -13.06
N LEU A 77 16.27 -9.96 -13.41
CA LEU A 77 16.00 -11.29 -12.83
C LEU A 77 16.35 -11.37 -11.35
N VAL A 78 17.50 -10.83 -10.95
CA VAL A 78 17.88 -10.73 -9.54
C VAL A 78 16.86 -9.88 -8.78
N GLY A 79 16.41 -8.77 -9.37
CA GLY A 79 15.34 -7.93 -8.83
C GLY A 79 14.02 -8.68 -8.67
N ALA A 80 13.61 -9.46 -9.67
CA ALA A 80 12.40 -10.30 -9.60
C ALA A 80 12.47 -11.30 -8.45
N LEU A 81 13.60 -12.01 -8.31
CA LEU A 81 13.83 -12.96 -7.23
C LEU A 81 13.83 -12.25 -5.87
N PHE A 82 14.48 -11.08 -5.79
CA PHE A 82 14.54 -10.28 -4.58
C PHE A 82 13.14 -9.82 -4.14
N VAL A 83 12.33 -9.29 -5.05
CA VAL A 83 10.94 -8.88 -4.76
C VAL A 83 10.12 -10.09 -4.28
N TRP A 84 10.22 -11.23 -4.97
CA TRP A 84 9.45 -12.42 -4.62
C TRP A 84 9.79 -12.94 -3.21
N LEU A 85 11.06 -12.92 -2.82
CA LEU A 85 11.52 -13.43 -1.53
C LEU A 85 11.35 -12.42 -0.38
N PHE A 86 11.63 -11.14 -0.62
CA PHE A 86 11.79 -10.16 0.45
C PHE A 86 10.69 -9.10 0.55
N ALA A 87 9.85 -8.90 -0.49
CA ALA A 87 8.87 -7.82 -0.48
C ALA A 87 7.91 -7.88 0.72
N LYS A 88 7.46 -9.09 1.09
CA LYS A 88 6.57 -9.27 2.24
C LYS A 88 7.23 -8.81 3.55
N SER A 89 8.49 -9.19 3.76
CA SER A 89 9.28 -8.80 4.93
C SER A 89 9.53 -7.29 4.95
N LEU A 90 9.93 -6.71 3.81
CA LEU A 90 10.16 -5.28 3.68
C LEU A 90 8.88 -4.46 3.95
N LEU A 91 7.74 -4.88 3.40
CA LEU A 91 6.46 -4.22 3.65
C LEU A 91 6.04 -4.28 5.13
N SER A 92 6.39 -5.36 5.83
CA SER A 92 6.12 -5.49 7.27
C SER A 92 6.98 -4.54 8.13
N LEU A 93 8.08 -4.01 7.60
CA LEU A 93 8.86 -3.00 8.32
C LEU A 93 8.08 -1.68 8.47
N LEU A 94 7.16 -1.36 7.55
CA LEU A 94 6.41 -0.11 7.62
C LEU A 94 5.57 -0.02 8.92
N PRO A 95 4.66 -0.98 9.24
CA PRO A 95 3.95 -0.92 10.51
C PRO A 95 4.87 -1.07 11.72
N PHE A 96 5.96 -1.83 11.61
CA PHE A 96 6.89 -1.99 12.72
C PHE A 96 7.53 -0.65 13.12
N VAL A 97 8.11 0.07 12.16
CA VAL A 97 8.74 1.38 12.38
C VAL A 97 7.72 2.41 12.85
N ILE A 98 6.53 2.46 12.21
CA ILE A 98 5.44 3.34 12.63
C ILE A 98 5.00 3.01 14.06
N GLY A 99 4.92 1.72 14.41
CA GLY A 99 4.56 1.24 15.74
C GLY A 99 5.53 1.72 16.82
N ILE A 100 6.85 1.67 16.56
CA ILE A 100 7.84 2.22 17.49
C ILE A 100 7.62 3.71 17.70
N GLY A 101 7.43 4.48 16.63
CA GLY A 101 7.16 5.92 16.71
C GLY A 101 5.89 6.23 17.50
N LEU A 102 4.80 5.48 17.26
CA LEU A 102 3.53 5.62 17.98
C LEU A 102 3.66 5.23 19.46
N LEU A 103 4.50 4.25 19.80
CA LEU A 103 4.73 3.85 21.18
C LEU A 103 5.37 5.00 21.97
N VAL A 104 6.43 5.59 21.40
CA VAL A 104 7.11 6.76 21.98
C VAL A 104 6.13 7.93 22.09
N HIS A 105 5.33 8.19 21.05
CA HIS A 105 4.33 9.25 21.07
C HIS A 105 3.27 9.03 22.17
N GLY A 106 2.71 7.83 22.27
CA GLY A 106 1.68 7.49 23.25
C GLY A 106 2.17 7.62 24.69
N ILE A 107 3.39 7.18 24.98
CA ILE A 107 4.02 7.34 26.31
C ILE A 107 4.19 8.84 26.63
N ASN A 108 4.77 9.61 25.72
CA ASN A 108 4.96 11.05 25.90
C ASN A 108 3.61 11.78 26.08
N TYR A 109 2.58 11.38 25.36
CA TYR A 109 1.24 11.95 25.47
C TYR A 109 0.64 11.72 26.88
N ILE A 110 0.74 10.50 27.42
CA ILE A 110 0.30 10.19 28.79
C ILE A 110 1.09 10.99 29.84
N MET A 111 2.41 11.11 29.67
CA MET A 111 3.26 11.90 30.56
C MET A 111 2.88 13.38 30.56
N GLN A 112 2.58 13.95 29.39
CA GLN A 112 2.12 15.33 29.25
C GLN A 112 0.78 15.57 29.93
N ILE A 113 -0.20 14.67 29.77
CA ILE A 113 -1.49 14.78 30.49
C ILE A 113 -1.26 14.83 31.99
N ARG A 114 -0.39 13.95 32.52
CA ARG A 114 -0.08 13.91 33.95
C ARG A 114 0.52 15.22 34.44
N ASN A 115 1.40 15.84 33.66
CA ASN A 115 2.01 17.12 34.00
C ASN A 115 0.99 18.28 33.93
N ASN A 116 0.12 18.27 32.91
CA ASN A 116 -0.90 19.31 32.72
C ASN A 116 -2.07 19.20 33.71
N ARG A 117 -2.28 18.04 34.36
CA ARG A 117 -3.25 17.90 35.46
C ARG A 117 -2.96 18.84 36.63
N GLN A 118 -1.71 19.29 36.79
CA GLN A 118 -1.37 20.26 37.84
C GLN A 118 -1.97 21.66 37.57
N TYR A 119 -2.45 21.94 36.36
CA TYR A 119 -2.87 23.28 35.94
C TYR A 119 -4.35 23.41 35.56
N VAL A 120 -5.10 22.32 35.30
CA VAL A 120 -6.48 22.40 34.78
C VAL A 120 -7.45 21.44 35.49
N ASN A 121 -8.55 21.99 36.00
CA ASN A 121 -9.57 21.30 36.81
C ASN A 121 -10.69 20.63 35.98
N VAL A 122 -10.37 20.03 34.82
CA VAL A 122 -11.32 19.24 34.01
C VAL A 122 -10.92 17.78 34.03
N SER A 123 -11.89 16.85 33.99
CA SER A 123 -11.65 15.41 34.06
C SER A 123 -10.83 14.89 32.85
N PRO A 124 -9.56 14.50 33.02
CA PRO A 124 -8.66 14.09 31.92
C PRO A 124 -8.79 12.60 31.56
N VAL A 125 -9.88 11.94 31.98
CA VAL A 125 -10.07 10.50 31.78
C VAL A 125 -10.08 10.14 30.30
N MET A 126 -10.75 10.94 29.46
CA MET A 126 -10.81 10.71 28.01
C MET A 126 -9.43 10.76 27.34
N ASN A 127 -8.55 11.65 27.82
CA ASN A 127 -7.20 11.78 27.27
C ASN A 127 -6.34 10.57 27.64
N TYR A 128 -6.48 10.02 28.85
CA TYR A 128 -5.77 8.78 29.20
C TYR A 128 -6.26 7.58 28.39
N VAL A 129 -7.57 7.49 28.13
CA VAL A 129 -8.12 6.44 27.25
C VAL A 129 -7.52 6.56 25.85
N TYR A 130 -7.48 7.76 25.27
CA TYR A 130 -6.86 7.99 23.95
C TYR A 130 -5.37 7.61 23.93
N GLY A 131 -4.59 8.04 24.93
CA GLY A 131 -3.17 7.67 25.04
C GLY A 131 -2.96 6.16 25.16
N ALA A 132 -3.80 5.47 25.95
CA ALA A 132 -3.77 4.02 26.08
C ALA A 132 -4.10 3.31 24.76
N LEU A 133 -5.10 3.80 24.01
CA LEU A 133 -5.45 3.26 22.69
C LEU A 133 -4.28 3.38 21.70
N ILE A 134 -3.55 4.51 21.69
CA ILE A 134 -2.35 4.68 20.87
C ILE A 134 -1.29 3.64 21.23
N ILE A 135 -1.02 3.45 22.52
CA ILE A 135 -0.03 2.48 22.99
C ILE A 135 -0.43 1.06 22.59
N VAL A 136 -1.70 0.69 22.75
CA VAL A 136 -2.21 -0.63 22.34
C VAL A 136 -2.04 -0.82 20.83
N ALA A 137 -2.41 0.17 20.01
CA ALA A 137 -2.23 0.10 18.57
C ALA A 137 -0.75 -0.06 18.19
N ALA A 138 0.13 0.71 18.82
CA ALA A 138 1.58 0.63 18.63
C ALA A 138 2.14 -0.77 18.95
N VAL A 139 1.76 -1.34 20.09
CA VAL A 139 2.14 -2.69 20.50
C VAL A 139 1.66 -3.73 19.47
N VAL A 140 0.40 -3.65 19.02
CA VAL A 140 -0.12 -4.56 17.99
C VAL A 140 0.68 -4.44 16.68
N MET A 141 1.05 -3.23 16.28
CA MET A 141 1.88 -2.99 15.08
C MET A 141 3.29 -3.57 15.19
N ILE A 142 3.91 -3.48 16.37
CA ILE A 142 5.26 -4.01 16.62
C ILE A 142 5.26 -5.54 16.63
N PHE A 143 4.32 -6.17 17.33
CA PHE A 143 4.28 -7.63 17.48
C PHE A 143 3.64 -8.36 16.30
N ASN A 144 2.73 -7.69 15.56
CA ASN A 144 2.05 -8.26 14.40
C ASN A 144 2.10 -7.30 13.20
N PRO A 145 3.29 -6.98 12.67
CA PRO A 145 3.46 -5.94 11.67
C PRO A 145 2.73 -6.26 10.37
N PHE A 146 2.88 -7.48 9.84
CA PHE A 146 2.21 -7.85 8.59
C PHE A 146 0.68 -7.85 8.73
N LYS A 147 0.13 -8.32 9.86
CA LYS A 147 -1.32 -8.23 10.08
C LYS A 147 -1.78 -6.78 10.16
N SER A 148 -1.02 -5.93 10.84
CA SER A 148 -1.32 -4.50 10.94
C SER A 148 -1.30 -3.82 9.56
N LEU A 149 -0.38 -4.20 8.68
CA LEU A 149 -0.39 -3.78 7.28
C LEU A 149 -1.68 -4.21 6.58
N THR A 150 -2.11 -5.46 6.76
CA THR A 150 -3.34 -5.95 6.10
C THR A 150 -4.60 -5.23 6.59
N VAL A 151 -4.66 -4.84 7.87
CA VAL A 151 -5.74 -4.02 8.41
C VAL A 151 -5.74 -2.63 7.76
N LEU A 152 -4.56 -2.01 7.63
CA LEU A 152 -4.43 -0.72 6.95
C LEU A 152 -4.91 -0.80 5.49
N PHE A 153 -4.50 -1.83 4.77
CA PHE A 153 -4.99 -2.07 3.40
C PHE A 153 -6.50 -2.31 3.36
N ALA A 154 -7.07 -3.04 4.32
CA ALA A 154 -8.51 -3.25 4.39
C ALA A 154 -9.28 -1.92 4.56
N ILE A 155 -8.77 -1.00 5.38
CA ILE A 155 -9.32 0.35 5.53
C ILE A 155 -9.26 1.09 4.20
N PHE A 156 -8.13 1.04 3.49
CA PHE A 156 -8.04 1.60 2.13
C PHE A 156 -9.06 0.96 1.17
N GLY A 157 -9.29 -0.35 1.25
CA GLY A 157 -10.32 -1.04 0.49
C GLY A 157 -11.72 -0.46 0.74
N TRP A 158 -12.09 -0.26 2.01
CA TRP A 158 -13.35 0.39 2.36
C TRP A 158 -13.45 1.83 1.87
N LEU A 159 -12.36 2.60 1.96
CA LEU A 159 -12.31 3.96 1.41
C LEU A 159 -12.53 3.97 -0.10
N LEU A 160 -11.94 3.03 -0.85
CA LEU A 160 -12.17 2.89 -2.28
C LEU A 160 -13.64 2.59 -2.61
N ILE A 161 -14.30 1.74 -1.83
CA ILE A 161 -15.74 1.48 -1.98
C ILE A 161 -16.54 2.77 -1.80
N VAL A 162 -16.27 3.50 -0.72
CA VAL A 162 -16.94 4.79 -0.43
C VAL A 162 -16.70 5.79 -1.54
N MET A 163 -15.46 5.90 -2.04
CA MET A 163 -15.12 6.79 -3.16
C MET A 163 -15.86 6.40 -4.44
N GLY A 164 -15.91 5.12 -4.79
CA GLY A 164 -16.64 4.65 -5.97
C GLY A 164 -18.14 4.91 -5.87
N ILE A 165 -18.73 4.72 -4.69
CA ILE A 165 -20.13 5.07 -4.41
C ILE A 165 -20.35 6.59 -4.54
N ALA A 166 -19.48 7.40 -3.92
CA ALA A 166 -19.55 8.86 -3.97
C ALA A 166 -19.43 9.38 -5.41
N GLU A 167 -18.60 8.77 -6.25
CA GLU A 167 -18.47 9.13 -7.66
C GLU A 167 -19.77 8.88 -8.44
N ILE A 168 -20.46 7.76 -8.19
CA ILE A 168 -21.76 7.46 -8.81
C ILE A 168 -22.81 8.51 -8.41
N PHE A 169 -22.87 8.89 -7.14
CA PHE A 169 -23.81 9.90 -6.65
C PHE A 169 -23.45 11.30 -7.15
N GLY A 170 -22.17 11.68 -7.15
CA GLY A 170 -21.69 12.96 -7.69
C GLY A 170 -22.06 13.12 -9.16
N THR A 171 -21.95 12.05 -9.96
CA THR A 171 -22.36 12.07 -11.38
C THR A 171 -23.86 12.34 -11.56
N ARG A 172 -24.70 12.07 -10.55
CA ARG A 172 -26.14 12.40 -10.57
C ARG A 172 -26.44 13.84 -10.17
N LEU A 173 -25.54 14.49 -9.41
CA LEU A 173 -25.68 15.88 -8.95
C LEU A 173 -25.26 16.89 -10.04
N PHE A 174 -24.35 16.53 -10.95
CA PHE A 174 -23.99 17.33 -12.13
C PHE A 174 -24.93 17.09 -13.34
N LYS A 175 -26.22 16.88 -13.07
CA LYS A 175 -27.24 16.77 -14.13
C LYS A 175 -27.38 18.10 -14.86
#